data_AF-A0A6J5XM43-F1
#
_entry.id   AF-A0A6J5XM43-F1
#
_cell.length_a   1.000
_cell.length_b   1.000
_cell.length_c   1.000
_cell.angle_alpha   90.00
_cell.angle_beta   90.00
_cell.angle_gamma   90.00
#
_symmetry.space_group_name_H-M   'P 1'
#
loop_
_entity.id
_entity.type
_entity.pdbx_description
1 polymer ?
#
loop_
_entity_poly.entity_id
_entity_poly.type
_entity_poly.pdbx_seq_one_letter_code
_entity_poly.pdbx_strand_id
1 'polypeptide(L)'
;MILFNTKQSTGESLKDYLRNFTEEMSTLEECDSHTAPLVFREGVIPGTKMHRSLVKAPLVDMWEVMARADGIIRLEEEELT
;
A
#
# COMPACT_ATOMS: atom_id res chain seq x y z
N MET A 1 -19.00 -2.96 7.74
CA MET A 1 -18.14 -2.80 6.54
C MET A 1 -17.07 -1.81 6.92
N ILE A 2 -15.82 -2.25 6.94
CA ILE A 2 -14.67 -1.38 7.17
C ILE A 2 -14.45 -0.62 5.86
N LEU A 3 -14.60 0.70 5.87
CA LEU A 3 -14.24 1.53 4.72
C LEU A 3 -12.80 2.00 4.92
N PHE A 4 -11.94 1.65 3.97
CA PHE A 4 -10.74 2.42 3.72
C PHE A 4 -11.06 3.45 2.64
N ASN A 5 -10.80 4.72 2.93
CA ASN A 5 -10.95 5.82 1.98
C ASN A 5 -9.60 6.26 1.40
N THR A 6 -8.49 5.82 1.98
CA THR A 6 -7.15 6.22 1.54
C THR A 6 -6.80 5.62 0.19
N LYS A 7 -6.66 6.49 -0.80
CA LYS A 7 -6.16 6.19 -2.15
C LYS A 7 -4.94 7.03 -2.42
N GLN A 8 -3.97 6.45 -3.11
CA GLN A 8 -2.76 7.15 -3.49
C GLN A 8 -3.09 8.27 -4.47
N SER A 9 -2.71 9.48 -4.11
CA SER A 9 -2.93 10.68 -4.92
C SER A 9 -1.84 10.84 -5.97
N THR A 10 -2.17 11.45 -7.12
CA THR A 10 -1.17 11.72 -8.16
C THR A 10 -0.07 12.62 -7.62
N GLY A 11 1.18 12.17 -7.72
CA GLY A 11 2.35 12.88 -7.16
C GLY A 11 2.64 12.56 -5.69
N GLU A 12 1.80 11.77 -5.02
CA GLU A 12 2.08 11.24 -3.68
C GLU A 12 3.11 10.11 -3.75
N SER A 13 4.14 10.19 -2.91
CA SER A 13 5.14 9.12 -2.80
C SER A 13 4.50 7.84 -2.26
N LEU A 14 5.08 6.67 -2.58
CA LEU A 14 4.61 5.41 -2.00
C LEU A 14 4.71 5.41 -0.47
N LYS A 15 5.72 6.09 0.07
CA LYS A 15 5.97 6.24 1.50
C LYS A 15 4.87 7.01 2.22
N ASP A 16 4.45 8.15 1.66
CA ASP A 16 3.37 8.96 2.24
C ASP A 16 2.03 8.22 2.16
N TYR A 17 1.76 7.57 1.02
CA TYR A 17 0.56 6.75 0.88
C TYR A 17 0.51 5.62 1.90
N LEU A 18 1.61 4.86 2.06
CA LEU A 18 1.68 3.77 3.02
C LEU A 18 1.44 4.28 4.45
N ARG A 19 2.07 5.40 4.83
CA ARG A 19 1.85 6.02 6.13
C ARG A 19 0.37 6.32 6.34
N ASN A 20 -0.25 7.06 5.43
CA ASN A 20 -1.65 7.46 5.52
C ASN A 20 -2.59 6.25 5.60
N PHE A 21 -2.32 5.20 4.82
CA PHE A 21 -3.10 3.97 4.83
C PHE A 21 -2.98 3.22 6.17
N THR A 22 -1.76 3.10 6.71
CA THR A 22 -1.54 2.44 8.01
C THR A 22 -2.11 3.24 9.19
N GLU A 23 -2.10 4.57 9.10
CA GLU A 23 -2.77 5.44 10.07
C GLU A 23 -4.29 5.19 10.05
N GLU A 24 -4.94 5.20 8.89
CA GLU A 24 -6.36 4.82 8.77
C GLU A 24 -6.61 3.40 9.29
N MET A 25 -5.76 2.43 8.91
CA MET A 25 -5.85 1.05 9.37
C MET A 25 -5.83 0.93 10.90
N SER A 26 -4.98 1.72 11.58
CA SER A 26 -4.85 1.72 13.04
C SER A 26 -6.07 2.26 13.78
N THR A 27 -6.92 3.05 13.11
CA THR A 27 -8.17 3.59 13.70
C THR A 27 -9.32 2.59 13.67
N LEU A 28 -9.17 1.47 12.98
CA LEU A 28 -10.19 0.46 12.81
C LEU A 28 -10.10 -0.60 13.92
N GLU A 29 -11.17 -0.76 14.71
CA GLU A 29 -11.21 -1.70 15.84
C GLU A 29 -11.03 -3.17 15.40
N GLU A 30 -11.54 -3.51 14.22
CA GLU A 30 -11.32 -4.80 13.57
C GLU A 30 -10.95 -4.52 12.12
N CYS A 31 -9.76 -4.94 11.70
CA CYS A 31 -9.36 -4.92 10.31
C CYS A 31 -9.14 -6.36 9.85
N ASP A 32 -10.02 -6.85 8.98
CA ASP A 32 -9.88 -8.18 8.41
C ASP A 32 -8.54 -8.31 7.65
N SER A 33 -7.79 -9.36 7.98
CA SER A 33 -6.43 -9.60 7.45
C SER A 33 -6.41 -9.81 5.94
N HIS A 34 -7.53 -10.21 5.35
CA HIS A 34 -7.68 -10.38 3.91
C HIS A 34 -8.18 -9.13 3.19
N THR A 35 -8.90 -8.26 3.88
CA THR A 35 -9.48 -7.04 3.28
C THR A 35 -8.44 -5.95 3.10
N ALA A 36 -7.60 -5.66 4.09
CA ALA A 36 -6.62 -4.57 3.99
C ALA A 36 -5.66 -4.70 2.80
N PRO A 37 -5.09 -5.87 2.48
CA PRO A 37 -4.20 -6.02 1.32
C PRO A 37 -4.92 -5.74 0.00
N LEU A 38 -6.17 -6.18 -0.12
CA LEU A 38 -6.98 -5.95 -1.31
C LEU A 38 -7.28 -4.46 -1.46
N VAL A 39 -7.69 -3.79 -0.38
CA VAL A 39 -8.02 -2.37 -0.47
C VAL A 39 -6.77 -1.51 -0.68
N PHE A 40 -5.63 -1.87 -0.08
CA PHE A 40 -4.35 -1.23 -0.39
C PHE A 40 -4.06 -1.32 -1.89
N ARG A 41 -4.17 -2.52 -2.48
CA ARG A 41 -3.95 -2.71 -3.92
C ARG A 41 -4.86 -1.84 -4.78
N GLU A 42 -6.15 -1.76 -4.46
CA GLU A 42 -7.11 -0.92 -5.19
C GLU A 42 -6.87 0.59 -4.98
N GLY A 43 -6.21 0.97 -3.88
CA GLY A 43 -5.85 2.35 -3.58
C GLY A 43 -4.55 2.82 -4.23
N VAL A 44 -3.64 1.91 -4.61
CA VAL A 44 -2.38 2.25 -5.30
C VAL A 44 -2.64 2.70 -6.74
N ILE A 45 -1.91 3.72 -7.21
CA ILE A 45 -2.03 4.19 -8.59
C ILE A 45 -1.66 3.07 -9.59
N PRO A 46 -2.54 2.77 -10.56
CA PRO A 46 -2.27 1.77 -11.59
C PRO A 46 -0.97 2.03 -12.36
N GLY A 47 -0.19 0.98 -12.58
CA GLY A 47 1.05 1.06 -13.36
C GLY A 47 2.29 1.54 -12.60
N THR A 48 2.18 1.93 -11.33
CA THR A 48 3.36 2.15 -10.46
C THR A 48 4.15 0.86 -10.25
N LYS A 49 5.41 0.97 -9.78
CA LYS A 49 6.21 -0.19 -9.37
C LYS A 49 5.45 -1.03 -8.34
N MET A 50 4.79 -0.37 -7.39
CA MET A 50 3.99 -1.03 -6.35
C MET A 50 2.79 -1.76 -6.93
N HIS A 51 1.97 -1.10 -7.76
CA HIS A 51 0.82 -1.76 -8.39
C HIS A 51 1.25 -3.01 -9.18
N ARG A 52 2.32 -2.89 -9.98
CA ARG A 52 2.88 -4.03 -10.73
C ARG A 52 3.37 -5.16 -9.82
N SER A 53 3.95 -4.84 -8.67
CA SER A 53 4.36 -5.83 -7.66
C SER A 53 3.16 -6.57 -7.09
N LEU A 54 2.08 -5.85 -6.76
CA LEU A 54 0.87 -6.40 -6.14
C LEU A 54 0.03 -7.25 -7.10
N VAL A 55 0.02 -6.96 -8.40
CA VAL A 55 -0.72 -7.77 -9.39
C VAL A 55 0.03 -9.04 -9.81
N LYS A 56 1.36 -9.07 -9.70
CA LYS A 56 2.20 -10.19 -10.15
C LYS A 56 2.14 -11.41 -9.23
N ALA A 57 1.85 -11.21 -7.95
CA ALA A 57 1.82 -12.27 -6.96
C ALA A 57 0.64 -12.06 -6.01
N PRO A 58 -0.10 -13.13 -5.65
CA PRO A 58 -1.22 -13.04 -4.73
C PRO A 58 -0.78 -12.40 -3.40
N LEU A 59 -1.71 -11.66 -2.80
CA LEU A 59 -1.51 -10.97 -1.53
C LEU A 59 -1.98 -11.91 -0.42
N VAL A 60 -1.07 -12.29 0.47
CA VAL A 60 -1.39 -13.22 1.57
C VAL A 60 -1.86 -12.44 2.80
N ASP A 61 -1.17 -11.35 3.14
CA ASP A 61 -1.48 -10.48 4.27
C ASP A 61 -0.85 -9.09 4.11
N MET A 62 -1.10 -8.20 5.07
CA MET A 62 -0.54 -6.85 5.08
C MET A 62 0.97 -6.82 5.36
N TRP A 63 1.52 -7.83 6.02
CA TRP A 63 2.96 -7.91 6.28
C TRP A 63 3.74 -8.01 4.97
N GLU A 64 3.27 -8.86 4.05
CA GLU A 64 3.85 -8.99 2.72
C GLU A 64 3.72 -7.71 1.90
N VAL A 65 2.59 -7.00 1.99
CA VAL A 65 2.39 -5.70 1.35
C VAL A 65 3.42 -4.69 1.86
N MET A 66 3.63 -4.60 3.18
CA MET A 66 4.61 -3.69 3.78
C MET A 66 6.04 -4.03 3.37
N ALA A 67 6.41 -5.31 3.35
CA ALA A 67 7.75 -5.74 2.93
C ALA A 67 8.04 -5.37 1.45
N ARG A 68 7.06 -5.54 0.56
CA ARG A 68 7.17 -5.13 -0.84
C ARG A 68 7.25 -3.60 -0.97
N ALA A 69 6.45 -2.86 -0.18
CA ALA A 69 6.46 -1.42 -0.18
C ALA A 69 7.83 -0.86 0.27
N ASP A 70 8.40 -1.38 1.35
CA ASP A 70 9.72 -0.96 1.87
C ASP A 70 10.82 -1.13 0.81
N GLY A 71 10.87 -2.28 0.15
CA GLY A 71 11.83 -2.51 -0.94
C GLY A 71 11.68 -1.53 -2.09
N ILE A 72 10.45 -1.13 -2.44
CA ILE A 72 10.19 -0.16 -3.52
C ILE A 72 10.49 1.27 -3.06
N ILE A 73 10.13 1.64 -1.84
CA ILE A 73 10.43 2.96 -1.25
C ILE A 73 11.94 3.20 -1.26
N ARG A 74 12.73 2.21 -0.83
CA ARG A 74 14.20 2.31 -0.88
C ARG A 74 14.72 2.53 -2.30
N LEU A 75 14.16 1.85 -3.29
CA LEU A 75 14.52 2.07 -4.70
C LEU A 75 14.10 3.46 -5.21
N GLU A 76 12.92 3.96 -4.81
CA GLU A 76 12.46 5.32 -5.15
C GLU A 76 13.36 6.39 -4.50
N GLU A 77 13.79 6.18 -3.26
CA GLU A 77 14.70 7.08 -2.55
C GLU A 77 16.10 7.06 -3.17
N GLU A 78 16.62 5.90 -3.59
CA GLU A 78 17.92 5.78 -4.29
C GLU A 78 17.92 6.49 -5.66
N GLU A 79 16.83 6.42 -6.43
CA GLU A 79 16.69 7.08 -7.74
C GLU A 79 16.61 8.62 -7.67
N LEU A 80 16.34 9.17 -6.49
CA LEU A 80 16.29 10.63 -6.26
C LEU A 80 17.64 11.23 -5.85
N THR A 81 18.67 10.39 -5.66
CA THR A 81 20.05 10.76 -5.27
C THR A 81 21.01 10.78 -6.45
#